data_AF-A0A6G9KNF1-F1
#
_entry.id   AF-A0A6G9KNF1-F1
#
_cell.length_a   1.000
_cell.length_b   1.000
_cell.length_c   1.000
_cell.angle_alpha   90.00
_cell.angle_beta   90.00
_cell.angle_gamma   90.00
#
_symmetry.space_group_name_H-M   'P 1'
#
loop_
_entity.id
_entity.type
_entity.pdbx_description
1 polymer ?
#
loop_
_entity_poly.entity_id
_entity_poly.type
_entity_poly.pdbx_seq_one_letter_code
_entity_poly.pdbx_strand_id
1 'polypeptide(L)' 'MLNKFKFICCTLVIFLLLPLAPFQAQAANNLGSKLLVGYWHNFDNGTGIIKLKDVSPKWDVINVSFGETGGDRSTV' A
#
# COMPACT_ATOMS: atom_id res chain seq x y z
N MET A 1 -48.44 -14.81 -15.84
CA MET A 1 -47.08 -15.39 -15.80
C MET A 1 -46.02 -14.48 -16.44
N LEU A 2 -46.35 -13.71 -17.47
CA LEU A 2 -45.43 -12.81 -18.20
C LEU A 2 -44.79 -11.69 -17.34
N ASN A 3 -45.51 -11.14 -16.37
CA ASN A 3 -45.00 -10.04 -15.52
C ASN A 3 -43.93 -10.51 -14.52
N LYS A 4 -44.01 -11.76 -14.05
CA LYS A 4 -43.00 -12.35 -13.16
C LYS A 4 -41.69 -12.59 -13.91
N PHE A 5 -41.78 -13.01 -15.17
CA PHE A 5 -40.60 -13.23 -16.04
C PHE A 5 -39.89 -11.92 -16.38
N LYS A 6 -40.63 -10.86 -16.70
CA LYS A 6 -40.06 -9.51 -16.89
C LYS A 6 -39.35 -9.00 -15.63
N PHE A 7 -39.92 -9.24 -14.46
CA PHE A 7 -39.32 -8.82 -13.19
C PHE A 7 -38.00 -9.55 -12.89
N ILE A 8 -37.95 -10.85 -13.18
CA ILE A 8 -36.73 -11.67 -13.05
C ILE A 8 -35.65 -11.20 -14.04
N CYS A 9 -36.04 -10.88 -15.28
CA CYS A 9 -35.10 -10.39 -16.28
C CYS A 9 -34.53 -9.01 -15.90
N CYS A 10 -35.37 -8.08 -15.41
CA CYS A 10 -34.92 -6.77 -14.97
C CYS A 10 -33.98 -6.85 -13.76
N THR A 11 -34.24 -7.74 -12.81
CA THR A 11 -33.38 -7.93 -11.63
C THR A 11 -32.04 -8.57 -12.00
N LEU A 12 -32.01 -9.52 -12.93
CA LEU A 12 -30.77 -10.10 -13.46
C LEU A 12 -29.92 -9.07 -14.23
N VAL A 13 -30.54 -8.21 -15.04
CA VAL A 13 -29.83 -7.15 -15.78
C VAL A 13 -29.23 -6.10 -14.85
N ILE A 14 -29.93 -5.74 -13.77
CA ILE A 14 -29.41 -4.82 -12.74
C ILE A 14 -28.20 -5.45 -12.02
N PHE A 15 -28.24 -6.76 -11.74
CA PHE A 15 -27.12 -7.46 -11.11
C PHE A 15 -25.92 -7.61 -12.05
N LEU A 16 -26.15 -7.71 -13.36
CA LEU A 16 -25.10 -7.81 -14.39
C LEU A 16 -24.43 -6.46 -14.71
N LEU A 17 -25.15 -5.35 -14.48
CA LEU A 17 -24.68 -3.97 -14.73
C LEU A 17 -24.08 -3.30 -13.48
N LEU A 18 -24.15 -3.95 -12.31
CA LEU A 18 -23.46 -3.48 -11.12
C LEU A 18 -21.95 -3.60 -11.35
N PRO A 19 -21.20 -2.48 -11.38
CA PRO A 19 -19.75 -2.56 -11.49
C PRO A 19 -19.24 -3.38 -10.30
N LEU A 20 -18.49 -4.44 -10.60
CA LEU A 20 -17.62 -5.09 -9.63
C LEU A 20 -16.61 -4.02 -9.19
N ALA A 21 -17.00 -3.22 -8.18
CA ALA A 21 -16.09 -2.27 -7.57
C ALA A 21 -14.86 -3.08 -7.17
N PRO A 22 -13.64 -2.68 -7.58
CA PRO A 22 -12.45 -3.34 -7.10
C PRO A 22 -12.54 -3.29 -5.59
N PHE A 23 -12.47 -4.46 -4.96
CA PHE A 23 -12.35 -4.57 -3.52
C PHE A 23 -10.98 -3.98 -3.18
N GLN A 24 -10.92 -2.65 -3.07
CA GLN A 24 -9.74 -1.98 -2.58
C GLN A 24 -9.65 -2.38 -1.12
N ALA A 25 -8.78 -3.34 -0.83
CA ALA A 25 -8.34 -3.61 0.52
C ALA A 25 -7.77 -2.30 1.05
N GLN A 26 -8.57 -1.58 1.82
CA GLN A 26 -8.11 -0.38 2.49
C GLN A 26 -7.06 -0.86 3.49
N ALA A 27 -5.79 -0.55 3.23
CA ALA A 27 -4.76 -0.77 4.23
C ALA A 27 -5.23 -0.08 5.51
N ALA A 28 -5.44 -0.85 6.58
CA ALA A 28 -5.76 -0.29 7.87
C ALA A 28 -4.57 0.59 8.29
N ASN A 29 -4.78 1.91 8.29
CA ASN A 29 -3.79 2.85 8.83
C ASN A 29 -3.84 2.75 10.35
N ASN A 30 -3.24 1.68 10.89
CA ASN A 30 -3.06 1.46 12.33
C ASN A 30 -1.88 2.28 12.90
N LEU A 31 -1.51 3.36 12.22
CA LEU A 31 -0.47 4.28 12.66
C LEU A 31 -1.03 5.24 13.72
N GLY A 32 -0.19 5.58 14.70
CA GLY A 32 -0.53 6.58 15.70
C GLY A 32 -0.82 7.96 15.10
N SER A 33 -1.49 8.83 15.88
CA SER A 33 -1.84 10.21 15.46
C SER A 33 -0.67 11.20 15.51
N LYS A 34 0.48 10.76 16.03
CA LYS A 34 1.77 11.45 16.07
C LYS A 34 2.85 10.37 15.87
N LEU A 35 3.79 10.62 14.96
CA LEU A 35 4.78 9.64 14.55
C LEU A 35 6.19 10.24 14.59
N LEU A 36 7.17 9.41 14.97
CA LEU A 36 8.59 9.63 14.74
C LEU A 36 9.03 8.80 13.54
N VAL A 37 9.39 9.49 12.45
CA VAL A 37 9.84 8.88 11.19
C VAL A 37 11.32 9.20 11.00
N GLY A 38 12.17 8.17 10.93
CA GLY A 38 13.62 8.33 10.86
C GLY A 38 14.21 7.71 9.59
N TYR A 39 15.21 8.37 9.00
CA TYR A 39 16.02 7.78 7.94
C TYR A 39 17.08 6.85 8.55
N TRP A 40 17.21 5.66 7.98
CA TRP A 40 18.19 4.66 8.37
C TRP A 40 19.22 4.48 7.27
N HIS A 41 20.50 4.66 7.59
CA HIS A 41 21.58 4.54 6.63
C HIS A 41 21.80 3.07 6.25
N ASN A 42 21.57 2.74 4.97
CA ASN A 42 21.98 1.48 4.36
C ASN A 42 23.45 1.53 3.90
N PHE A 43 24.26 2.34 4.57
CA PHE A 43 25.65 2.65 4.27
C PHE A 43 26.34 3.16 5.54
N ASP A 44 27.66 3.16 5.55
CA ASP A 44 28.44 3.82 6.60
C ASP A 44 29.02 5.13 6.06
N ASN A 45 28.66 6.26 6.68
CA ASN A 45 29.20 7.59 6.36
C ASN A 45 30.09 8.15 7.48
N GLY A 46 30.57 7.30 8.39
CA GLY A 46 31.36 7.68 9.56
C GLY A 46 30.57 7.68 10.88
N THR A 47 29.24 7.47 10.83
CA THR A 47 28.42 7.27 12.04
C THR A 47 28.33 5.81 12.47
N GLY A 48 28.82 4.86 11.66
CA GLY A 48 28.60 3.43 11.83
C GLY A 48 27.21 2.97 11.34
N ILE A 49 27.03 1.65 11.26
CA ILE A 49 25.78 1.00 10.85
C ILE A 49 25.04 0.43 12.07
N ILE A 50 23.76 0.77 12.21
CA ILE A 50 22.86 0.21 13.22
C ILE A 50 22.13 -0.98 12.60
N LYS A 51 22.26 -2.21 13.13
CA LYS A 51 21.43 -3.33 12.63
C LYS A 51 19.96 -3.04 12.89
N LEU A 52 19.06 -3.41 11.97
CA LEU A 52 17.63 -3.09 12.10
C LEU A 52 17.01 -3.48 13.45
N LYS A 53 17.39 -4.65 14.00
CA LYS A 53 16.92 -5.13 15.30
C LYS A 53 17.40 -4.31 16.51
N ASP A 54 18.45 -3.51 16.31
CA ASP A 54 19.08 -2.68 17.35
C ASP A 54 18.60 -1.20 17.23
N VAL A 55 17.75 -0.88 16.25
CA VAL A 55 17.10 0.44 16.14
C VAL A 55 16.16 0.63 17.32
N SER A 56 16.20 1.84 17.91
CA SER A 56 15.33 2.20 19.03
C SER A 56 13.85 1.98 18.68
N PRO A 57 13.05 1.32 19.55
CA PRO A 57 11.62 1.11 19.34
C PRO A 57 10.80 2.41 19.44
N LYS A 58 11.45 3.56 19.70
CA LYS A 58 10.81 4.88 19.66
C LYS A 58 10.50 5.37 18.24
N TRP A 59 11.14 4.79 17.22
CA TRP A 59 10.85 5.13 15.83
C TRP A 59 9.66 4.31 15.36
N ASP A 60 8.59 4.98 14.95
CA ASP A 60 7.37 4.33 14.46
C ASP A 60 7.54 3.83 13.01
N VAL A 61 8.33 4.57 12.22
CA VAL A 61 8.62 4.25 10.81
C VAL A 61 10.11 4.44 10.53
N ILE A 62 10.68 3.49 9.79
CA ILE A 62 12.07 3.51 9.34
C ILE A 62 12.10 3.68 7.82
N ASN A 63 12.66 4.81 7.36
CA ASN A 63 12.94 5.06 5.94
C ASN A 63 14.33 4.52 5.60
N VAL A 64 14.40 3.33 5.00
CA VAL A 64 15.66 2.74 4.54
C VAL A 64 16.27 3.61 3.44
N SER A 65 17.52 4.03 3.63
CA SER A 65 18.18 5.04 2.81
C SER A 65 19.43 4.45 2.14
N PHE A 66 19.45 4.19 0.84
CA PHE A 66 18.40 4.44 -0.15
C PHE A 66 18.17 3.20 -1.03
N GLY A 67 17.03 3.19 -1.73
CA GLY A 67 16.91 2.42 -2.97
C GLY A 67 17.68 3.17 -4.06
N GLU A 68 18.71 2.54 -4.60
CA GLU A 68 19.54 3.12 -5.67
C GLU A 68 19.09 2.60 -7.03
N THR A 69 19.35 3.37 -8.08
CA THR A 69 19.14 2.94 -9.46
C THR A 69 20.43 2.37 -10.04
N GLY A 70 20.30 1.36 -10.89
CA GLY A 70 21.39 0.93 -11.78
C GLY A 70 21.24 1.56 -13.17
N GLY A 71 22.03 1.09 -14.14
CA GLY A 71 21.79 1.43 -15.54
C GLY A 71 20.78 0.48 -16.18
N ASP A 72 19.67 1.01 -16.70
CA ASP A 72 18.68 0.26 -17.50
C ASP A 72 18.56 0.77 -18.96
N ARG A 73 19.42 1.72 -19.38
CA ARG A 73 19.33 2.48 -20.65
C ARG A 73 17.98 3.22 -20.85
N SER A 74 17.15 3.36 -19.82
CA SER A 74 15.81 3.94 -19.87
C SER A 74 15.74 5.38 -19.33
N THR A 75 16.88 6.04 -19.12
CA THR A 75 16.91 7.51 -19.09
C THR A 75 16.91 8.03 -20.53
N VAL A 76 15.71 8.33 -21.04
CA VAL A 76 15.49 9.23 -22.18
C VAL A 76 15.33 10.67 -21.69
#